data_AF-L7FM58-F1
#
_entry.id   AF-L7FM58-F1
#
_cell.length_a   1.000
_cell.length_b   1.000
_cell.length_c   1.000
_cell.angle_alpha   90.00
_cell.angle_beta   90.00
_cell.angle_gamma   90.00
#
_symmetry.space_group_name_H-M   'P 1'
#
loop_
_entity.id
_entity.type
_entity.pdbx_description
1 polymer ?
#
loop_
_entity_poly.entity_id
_entity_poly.type
_entity_poly.pdbx_seq_one_letter_code
_entity_poly.pdbx_strand_id
1 'polypeptide(L)'
;MTTIEQENFANQELSWYFRKHKKSTKRYTPFNSKDLENLPTECNGKIDALWLWVNGTDPTWITKLKKFTNSTYDPNKFRDYNTLLYSFRSVRKFAPYIKNYFLVTDDQVPNFLKRPLNETVYILKDGEYTLEVVSHREIINKEFLPVFSSDNLELHLHNVKNLGECFVYFNDDVLLTRPIPLNYLYHNKKVNIYITGNTGNAQLAKTRIWDNATFNTNTFINRRFMFNKEKKHYFQTHVEIIMRKSVLKLMETEFNEEYRKREINRVRKLTR
;
A
#
# COMPACT_ATOMS: atom_id res chain seq x y z
N MET A 1 -30.91 13.38 -9.80
CA MET A 1 -31.12 11.91 -9.73
C MET A 1 -31.34 11.57 -8.28
N THR A 2 -32.43 10.88 -8.00
CA THR A 2 -32.73 10.41 -6.65
C THR A 2 -31.81 9.23 -6.28
N THR A 3 -31.63 8.98 -4.99
CA THR A 3 -30.79 7.90 -4.44
C THR A 3 -31.17 6.52 -5.00
N ILE A 4 -32.45 6.33 -5.33
CA ILE A 4 -33.01 5.10 -5.92
C ILE A 4 -32.61 4.94 -7.40
N GLU A 5 -32.51 6.03 -8.16
CA GLU A 5 -32.04 5.99 -9.56
C GLU A 5 -30.53 5.70 -9.64
N GLN A 6 -29.77 6.13 -8.64
CA GLN A 6 -28.34 5.86 -8.52
C GLN A 6 -28.06 4.40 -8.12
N GLU A 7 -28.84 3.83 -7.20
CA GLU A 7 -28.79 2.40 -6.86
C GLU A 7 -29.17 1.51 -8.05
N ASN A 8 -30.26 1.84 -8.75
CA ASN A 8 -30.72 1.06 -9.89
C ASN A 8 -29.73 1.06 -11.07
N PHE A 9 -29.05 2.20 -11.31
CA PHE A 9 -28.02 2.30 -12.33
C PHE A 9 -26.74 1.53 -11.96
N ALA A 10 -26.29 1.62 -10.71
CA ALA A 10 -25.17 0.81 -10.21
C ALA A 10 -25.48 -0.69 -10.33
N ASN A 11 -26.70 -1.11 -10.04
CA ASN A 11 -27.10 -2.51 -10.11
C ASN A 11 -27.23 -3.06 -11.54
N GLN A 12 -27.70 -2.26 -12.51
CA GLN A 12 -27.86 -2.73 -13.90
C GLN A 12 -26.52 -2.90 -14.63
N GLU A 13 -25.62 -1.92 -14.55
CA GLU A 13 -24.32 -1.95 -15.25
C GLU A 13 -23.28 -2.84 -14.57
N LEU A 14 -23.35 -3.02 -13.24
CA LEU A 14 -22.40 -3.87 -12.51
C LEU A 14 -22.81 -5.37 -12.49
N SER A 15 -24.07 -5.70 -12.75
CA SER A 15 -24.57 -7.09 -12.71
C SER A 15 -23.81 -8.04 -13.65
N TRP A 16 -23.38 -7.54 -14.82
CA TRP A 16 -22.66 -8.33 -15.82
C TRP A 16 -21.24 -8.69 -15.35
N TYR A 17 -20.61 -7.82 -14.55
CA TYR A 17 -19.28 -8.03 -13.96
C TYR A 17 -19.30 -8.95 -12.71
N PHE A 18 -20.49 -9.27 -12.17
CA PHE A 18 -20.66 -10.10 -10.97
C PHE A 18 -21.24 -11.50 -11.25
N ARG A 19 -21.25 -11.94 -12.51
CA ARG A 19 -21.68 -13.30 -12.86
C ARG A 19 -20.85 -14.33 -12.07
N LYS A 20 -21.51 -15.25 -11.36
CA LYS A 20 -20.88 -16.38 -10.66
C LYS A 20 -20.01 -17.16 -11.65
N HIS A 21 -18.69 -16.98 -11.58
CA HIS A 21 -17.77 -17.94 -12.18
C HIS A 21 -17.85 -19.27 -11.41
N LYS A 22 -17.81 -20.39 -12.15
CA LYS A 22 -17.83 -21.76 -11.60
C LYS A 22 -16.91 -21.86 -10.38
N LYS A 23 -17.45 -22.40 -9.28
CA LYS A 23 -16.71 -22.65 -8.03
C LYS A 23 -15.45 -23.46 -8.34
N SER A 24 -14.29 -22.90 -8.01
CA SER A 24 -13.04 -23.66 -7.88
C SER A 24 -13.26 -24.80 -6.87
N THR A 25 -12.85 -26.02 -7.23
CA THR A 25 -13.02 -27.24 -6.42
C THR A 25 -11.97 -27.42 -5.32
N LYS A 26 -11.01 -26.49 -5.17
CA LYS A 26 -10.07 -26.52 -4.04
C LYS A 26 -10.79 -26.13 -2.74
N ARG A 27 -10.69 -26.98 -1.70
CA ARG A 27 -11.26 -26.76 -0.36
C ARG A 27 -10.83 -25.38 0.15
N TYR A 28 -11.78 -24.46 0.11
CA TYR A 28 -11.74 -23.16 0.73
C TYR A 28 -11.92 -23.35 2.23
N THR A 29 -11.01 -22.81 3.05
CA THR A 29 -11.30 -22.60 4.47
C THR A 29 -12.04 -21.27 4.55
N PRO A 30 -13.35 -21.24 4.85
CA PRO A 30 -14.05 -19.99 5.06
C PRO A 30 -13.41 -19.22 6.19
N PHE A 31 -13.29 -17.89 6.02
CA PHE A 31 -12.95 -17.01 7.13
C PHE A 31 -13.89 -17.30 8.30
N ASN A 32 -13.30 -17.55 9.47
CA ASN A 32 -14.02 -17.70 10.72
C ASN A 32 -13.83 -16.42 11.51
N SER A 33 -14.91 -15.82 12.04
CA SER A 33 -14.79 -14.59 12.85
C SER A 33 -13.89 -14.77 14.07
N LYS A 34 -13.78 -15.99 14.61
CA LYS A 34 -12.83 -16.33 15.68
C LYS A 34 -11.38 -16.20 15.25
N ASP A 35 -11.07 -16.22 13.94
CA ASP A 35 -9.71 -16.01 13.46
C ASP A 35 -9.19 -14.64 13.92
N LEU A 36 -10.07 -13.64 14.07
CA LEU A 36 -9.70 -12.28 14.54
C LEU A 36 -9.10 -12.28 15.95
N GLU A 37 -9.32 -13.32 16.77
CA GLU A 37 -8.66 -13.51 18.07
C GLU A 37 -7.14 -13.72 17.93
N ASN A 38 -6.66 -14.12 16.75
CA ASN A 38 -5.24 -14.26 16.45
C ASN A 38 -4.56 -12.92 16.17
N LEU A 39 -5.32 -11.83 16.02
CA LEU A 39 -4.74 -10.50 15.85
C LEU A 39 -4.13 -10.01 17.17
N PRO A 40 -3.07 -9.19 17.10
CA PRO A 40 -2.69 -8.32 18.20
C PRO A 40 -3.90 -7.53 18.71
N THR A 41 -3.98 -7.34 20.02
CA THR A 41 -5.08 -6.59 20.66
C THR A 41 -5.20 -5.17 20.11
N GLU A 42 -4.07 -4.57 19.74
CA GLU A 42 -3.95 -3.24 19.17
C GLU A 42 -4.64 -3.14 17.79
N CYS A 43 -4.77 -4.25 17.06
CA CYS A 43 -5.50 -4.29 15.78
C CYS A 43 -7.01 -4.12 15.97
N ASN A 44 -7.54 -4.22 17.20
CA ASN A 44 -8.97 -4.10 17.51
C ASN A 44 -9.86 -5.01 16.64
N GLY A 45 -9.41 -6.25 16.39
CA GLY A 45 -10.18 -7.23 15.62
C GLY A 45 -10.36 -6.86 14.14
N LYS A 46 -9.53 -5.97 13.58
CA LYS A 46 -9.72 -5.42 12.24
C LYS A 46 -8.39 -5.33 11.47
N ILE A 47 -8.47 -5.53 10.17
CA ILE A 47 -7.39 -5.25 9.21
C ILE A 47 -7.96 -4.41 8.08
N ASP A 48 -7.24 -3.35 7.71
CA ASP A 48 -7.52 -2.52 6.54
C ASP A 48 -6.59 -2.86 5.37
N ALA A 49 -6.94 -2.42 4.16
CA ALA A 49 -6.04 -2.48 3.02
C ALA A 49 -5.71 -1.08 2.53
N LEU A 50 -4.45 -0.84 2.19
CA LEU A 50 -3.95 0.43 1.69
C LEU A 50 -3.16 0.22 0.41
N TRP A 51 -3.41 1.08 -0.58
CA TRP A 51 -2.67 1.16 -1.83
C TRP A 51 -2.05 2.53 -2.02
N LEU A 52 -0.87 2.56 -2.63
CA LEU A 52 -0.33 3.76 -3.27
C LEU A 52 -0.64 3.67 -4.77
N TRP A 53 -1.06 4.77 -5.38
CA TRP A 53 -1.28 4.82 -6.83
C TRP A 53 -1.14 6.23 -7.38
N VAL A 54 -0.61 6.32 -8.60
CA VAL A 54 -0.64 7.54 -9.42
C VAL A 54 -0.99 7.17 -10.85
N ASN A 55 -1.72 8.05 -11.54
CA ASN A 55 -1.87 7.99 -12.98
C ASN A 55 -0.71 8.75 -13.63
N GLY A 56 0.31 8.03 -14.10
CA GLY A 56 1.43 8.67 -14.79
C GLY A 56 1.12 9.22 -16.16
N THR A 57 -0.08 9.00 -16.72
CA THR A 57 -0.53 9.61 -17.99
C THR A 57 -1.18 10.99 -17.80
N ASP A 58 -1.42 11.41 -16.56
CA ASP A 58 -2.00 12.71 -16.24
C ASP A 58 -1.03 13.86 -16.59
N PRO A 59 -1.37 14.75 -17.54
CA PRO A 59 -0.50 15.86 -17.94
C PRO A 59 -0.14 16.81 -16.80
N THR A 60 -1.06 17.02 -15.84
CA THR A 60 -0.83 17.87 -14.67
C THR A 60 0.24 17.27 -13.78
N TRP A 61 0.13 15.97 -13.51
CA TRP A 61 1.11 15.22 -12.72
C TRP A 61 2.48 15.18 -13.42
N ILE A 62 2.52 14.90 -14.73
CA ILE A 62 3.77 14.88 -15.52
C ILE A 62 4.44 16.26 -15.48
N THR A 63 3.68 17.35 -15.64
CA THR A 63 4.19 18.72 -15.57
C THR A 63 4.77 19.03 -14.19
N LYS A 64 4.13 18.52 -13.13
CA LYS A 64 4.62 18.63 -11.75
C LYS A 64 5.95 17.89 -11.58
N LEU A 65 6.04 16.63 -12.02
CA LEU A 65 7.24 15.80 -11.91
C LEU A 65 8.45 16.41 -12.65
N LYS A 66 8.26 16.91 -13.87
CA LYS A 66 9.33 17.50 -14.70
C LYS A 66 10.05 18.68 -14.03
N LYS A 67 9.43 19.35 -13.05
CA LYS A 67 10.08 20.43 -12.28
C LYS A 67 11.12 19.92 -11.28
N PHE A 68 11.10 18.63 -10.94
CA PHE A 68 11.93 18.03 -9.89
C PHE A 68 12.89 16.95 -10.40
N THR A 69 12.92 16.69 -11.70
CA THR A 69 13.85 15.74 -12.30
C THR A 69 14.42 16.25 -13.60
N ASN A 70 15.75 16.14 -13.75
CA ASN A 70 16.46 16.42 -15.00
C ASN A 70 16.47 15.21 -15.95
N SER A 71 16.06 14.03 -15.46
CA SER A 71 15.92 12.85 -16.32
C SER A 71 14.70 12.99 -17.22
N THR A 72 14.80 12.46 -18.43
CA THR A 72 13.63 12.24 -19.27
C THR A 72 12.64 11.39 -18.49
N TYR A 73 11.44 11.93 -18.27
CA TYR A 73 10.30 11.19 -17.76
C TYR A 73 10.22 9.84 -18.50
N ASP A 74 10.35 8.75 -17.76
CA ASP A 74 10.22 7.39 -18.28
C ASP A 74 8.75 6.99 -18.14
N PRO A 75 7.97 6.99 -19.24
CA PRO A 75 6.55 6.70 -19.17
C PRO A 75 6.29 5.28 -18.67
N ASN A 76 7.24 4.35 -18.84
CA ASN A 76 7.04 2.97 -18.41
C ASN A 76 7.04 2.83 -16.89
N LYS A 77 7.74 3.72 -16.16
CA LYS A 77 7.81 3.68 -14.68
C LYS A 77 6.52 4.12 -14.01
N PHE A 78 5.73 4.94 -14.68
CA PHE A 78 4.50 5.52 -14.14
C PHE A 78 3.26 5.12 -14.94
N ARG A 79 3.42 4.19 -15.89
CA ARG A 79 2.30 3.71 -16.72
C ARG A 79 1.30 3.01 -15.82
N ASP A 80 0.07 3.51 -15.82
CA ASP A 80 -1.06 2.77 -15.26
C ASP A 80 -1.41 1.62 -16.20
N TYR A 81 -1.30 0.38 -15.70
CA TYR A 81 -1.69 -0.83 -16.42
C TYR A 81 -3.16 -1.21 -16.20
N ASN A 82 -3.95 -0.33 -15.57
CA ASN A 82 -5.31 -0.58 -15.09
C ASN A 82 -5.38 -1.77 -14.11
N THR A 83 -4.28 -2.10 -13.45
CA THR A 83 -4.17 -3.23 -12.51
C THR A 83 -4.83 -2.95 -11.18
N LEU A 84 -4.91 -1.69 -10.76
CA LEU A 84 -5.47 -1.27 -9.48
C LEU A 84 -6.90 -1.81 -9.25
N LEU A 85 -7.77 -1.71 -10.26
CA LEU A 85 -9.14 -2.23 -10.19
C LEU A 85 -9.17 -3.74 -9.92
N TYR A 86 -8.26 -4.48 -10.55
CA TYR A 86 -8.15 -5.92 -10.36
C TYR A 86 -7.50 -6.26 -9.01
N SER A 87 -6.57 -5.45 -8.52
CA SER A 87 -6.01 -5.56 -7.18
C SER A 87 -7.11 -5.44 -6.11
N PHE A 88 -7.94 -4.38 -6.15
CA PHE A 88 -9.09 -4.21 -5.25
C PHE A 88 -10.05 -5.40 -5.29
N ARG A 89 -10.41 -5.86 -6.49
CA ARG A 89 -11.28 -7.03 -6.69
C ARG A 89 -10.66 -8.30 -6.13
N SER A 90 -9.35 -8.46 -6.25
CA SER A 90 -8.63 -9.63 -5.73
C SER A 90 -8.68 -9.67 -4.21
N VAL A 91 -8.47 -8.55 -3.52
CA VAL A 91 -8.58 -8.45 -2.05
C VAL A 91 -9.99 -8.77 -1.60
N ARG A 92 -11.00 -8.17 -2.21
CA ARG A 92 -12.41 -8.50 -1.91
C ARG A 92 -12.73 -9.97 -2.07
N LYS A 93 -12.21 -10.61 -3.13
CA LYS A 93 -12.49 -12.02 -3.46
C LYS A 93 -11.74 -13.00 -2.55
N PHE A 94 -10.51 -12.69 -2.20
CA PHE A 94 -9.58 -13.63 -1.59
C PHE A 94 -9.26 -13.32 -0.12
N ALA A 95 -9.52 -12.11 0.35
CA ALA A 95 -9.43 -11.68 1.75
C ALA A 95 -10.71 -10.91 2.16
N PRO A 96 -11.90 -11.53 2.09
CA PRO A 96 -13.18 -10.83 2.25
C PRO A 96 -13.41 -10.24 3.64
N TYR A 97 -12.60 -10.58 4.65
CA TYR A 97 -12.62 -10.00 6.00
C TYR A 97 -12.00 -8.60 6.06
N ILE A 98 -11.23 -8.18 5.04
CA ILE A 98 -10.71 -6.82 4.92
C ILE A 98 -11.80 -5.97 4.26
N LYS A 99 -12.39 -5.04 5.02
CA LYS A 99 -13.58 -4.27 4.61
C LYS A 99 -13.34 -2.81 4.28
N ASN A 100 -12.28 -2.19 4.80
CA ASN A 100 -11.99 -0.77 4.57
C ASN A 100 -10.73 -0.62 3.76
N TYR A 101 -10.86 0.06 2.63
CA TYR A 101 -9.82 0.26 1.65
C TYR A 101 -9.39 1.72 1.68
N PHE A 102 -8.10 1.96 1.53
CA PHE A 102 -7.50 3.28 1.46
C PHE A 102 -6.67 3.37 0.19
N LEU A 103 -6.91 4.40 -0.62
CA LEU A 103 -6.14 4.66 -1.83
C LEU A 103 -5.45 6.01 -1.68
N VAL A 104 -4.14 5.99 -1.48
CA VAL A 104 -3.32 7.19 -1.34
C VAL A 104 -2.84 7.62 -2.73
N THR A 105 -3.10 8.89 -3.09
CA THR A 105 -2.83 9.42 -4.44
C THR A 105 -2.31 10.87 -4.40
N ASP A 106 -1.74 11.35 -5.51
CA ASP A 106 -1.41 12.77 -5.70
C ASP A 106 -2.64 13.58 -6.20
N ASP A 107 -3.75 13.48 -5.47
CA ASP A 107 -5.08 14.07 -5.78
C ASP A 107 -5.80 13.51 -7.00
N GLN A 108 -5.36 12.34 -7.44
CA GLN A 108 -5.92 11.69 -8.61
C GLN A 108 -7.05 10.76 -8.17
N VAL A 109 -8.11 10.70 -8.98
CA VAL A 109 -9.19 9.74 -8.78
C VAL A 109 -9.16 8.77 -9.95
N PRO A 110 -9.05 7.44 -9.71
CA PRO A 110 -9.12 6.46 -10.78
C PRO A 110 -10.40 6.62 -11.60
N ASN A 111 -10.29 6.49 -12.93
CA ASN A 111 -11.39 6.71 -13.87
C ASN A 111 -12.62 5.78 -13.65
N PHE A 112 -12.40 4.61 -13.05
CA PHE A 112 -13.46 3.66 -12.72
C PHE A 112 -14.30 4.08 -11.50
N LEU A 113 -13.83 5.05 -10.72
CA LEU A 113 -14.62 5.72 -9.67
C LEU A 113 -15.35 6.91 -10.30
N LYS A 114 -16.56 6.68 -10.84
CA LYS A 114 -17.42 7.78 -11.31
C LYS A 114 -17.92 8.58 -10.10
N ARG A 115 -17.80 9.91 -10.15
CA ARG A 115 -17.98 10.80 -8.98
C ARG A 115 -18.96 11.96 -9.25
N PRO A 116 -19.82 12.35 -8.30
CA PRO A 116 -20.16 13.76 -8.10
C PRO A 116 -18.90 14.53 -7.63
N LEU A 117 -18.69 15.79 -7.98
CA LEU A 117 -17.47 16.50 -7.55
C LEU A 117 -17.34 16.53 -6.01
N ASN A 118 -16.12 16.25 -5.51
CA ASN A 118 -15.64 16.40 -4.13
C ASN A 118 -15.83 15.24 -3.11
N GLU A 119 -16.38 14.09 -3.51
CA GLU A 119 -16.38 12.91 -2.61
C GLU A 119 -15.02 12.19 -2.59
N THR A 120 -14.54 11.87 -1.39
CA THR A 120 -13.32 11.07 -1.16
C THR A 120 -13.60 9.76 -0.44
N VAL A 121 -14.82 9.56 0.08
CA VAL A 121 -15.24 8.33 0.75
C VAL A 121 -16.37 7.69 -0.05
N TYR A 122 -16.23 6.40 -0.33
CA TYR A 122 -17.15 5.62 -1.15
C TYR A 122 -17.65 4.41 -0.35
N ILE A 123 -18.96 4.19 -0.40
CA ILE A 123 -19.59 2.99 0.15
C ILE A 123 -19.83 2.02 -1.01
N LEU A 124 -19.33 0.79 -0.88
CA LEU A 124 -19.29 -0.19 -1.96
C LEU A 124 -20.05 -1.45 -1.57
N LYS A 125 -20.76 -2.03 -2.55
CA LYS A 125 -21.56 -3.27 -2.43
C LYS A 125 -22.48 -3.25 -1.20
N ASP A 126 -23.57 -2.50 -1.32
CA ASP A 126 -24.68 -2.48 -0.34
C ASP A 126 -24.23 -2.17 1.10
N GLY A 127 -23.19 -1.34 1.28
CA GLY A 127 -22.67 -0.99 2.60
C GLY A 127 -21.61 -1.93 3.17
N GLU A 128 -21.23 -3.00 2.48
CA GLU A 128 -20.33 -4.01 3.04
C GLU A 128 -18.85 -3.56 3.05
N TYR A 129 -18.45 -2.65 2.15
CA TYR A 129 -17.08 -2.17 2.03
C TYR A 129 -17.01 -0.65 1.96
N THR A 130 -15.90 -0.08 2.42
CA THR A 130 -15.61 1.36 2.27
C THR A 130 -14.31 1.54 1.49
N LEU A 131 -14.22 2.62 0.73
CA LEU A 131 -13.00 3.09 0.10
C LEU A 131 -12.81 4.57 0.42
N GLU A 132 -11.66 4.94 0.95
CA GLU A 132 -11.25 6.33 1.16
C GLU A 132 -10.08 6.67 0.23
N VAL A 133 -10.25 7.67 -0.62
CA VAL A 133 -9.20 8.23 -1.47
C VAL A 133 -8.53 9.37 -0.72
N VAL A 134 -7.27 9.17 -0.36
CA VAL A 134 -6.49 10.05 0.51
C VAL A 134 -5.46 10.79 -0.34
N SER A 135 -5.41 12.12 -0.24
CA SER A 135 -4.38 12.91 -0.90
C SER A 135 -3.03 12.77 -0.20
N HIS A 136 -1.93 12.82 -0.96
CA HIS A 136 -0.58 13.01 -0.40
C HIS A 136 -0.53 14.21 0.56
N ARG A 137 -1.34 15.26 0.33
CA ARG A 137 -1.39 16.45 1.20
C ARG A 137 -1.98 16.18 2.58
N GLU A 138 -2.70 15.09 2.76
CA GLU A 138 -3.28 14.73 4.06
C GLU A 138 -2.29 14.00 4.95
N ILE A 139 -1.23 13.41 4.38
CA ILE A 139 -0.28 12.56 5.12
C ILE A 139 1.15 13.10 5.13
N ILE A 140 1.49 14.05 4.24
CA ILE A 140 2.82 14.64 4.09
C ILE A 140 2.76 16.13 4.38
N ASN A 141 3.72 16.64 5.15
CA ASN A 141 3.88 18.07 5.37
C ASN A 141 4.12 18.81 4.03
N LYS A 142 3.46 19.96 3.89
CA LYS A 142 3.50 20.83 2.70
C LYS A 142 4.92 21.17 2.23
N GLU A 143 5.89 21.29 3.14
CA GLU A 143 7.28 21.59 2.78
C GLU A 143 7.96 20.48 1.96
N PHE A 144 7.56 19.23 2.16
CA PHE A 144 8.13 18.06 1.47
C PHE A 144 7.39 17.71 0.17
N LEU A 145 6.27 18.37 -0.12
CA LEU A 145 5.46 18.12 -1.30
C LEU A 145 5.92 18.90 -2.55
N PRO A 146 5.71 18.36 -3.76
CA PRO A 146 5.17 17.02 -4.07
C PRO A 146 6.19 15.89 -3.92
N VAL A 147 5.69 14.66 -3.76
CA VAL A 147 6.48 13.42 -3.69
C VAL A 147 6.05 12.47 -4.81
N PHE A 148 7.03 11.88 -5.49
CA PHE A 148 6.87 10.97 -6.63
C PHE A 148 7.57 9.61 -6.41
N SER A 149 8.18 9.40 -5.24
CA SER A 149 8.90 8.17 -4.89
C SER A 149 8.08 7.36 -3.90
N SER A 150 7.76 6.10 -4.22
CA SER A 150 7.06 5.21 -3.27
C SER A 150 7.84 5.06 -1.96
N ASP A 151 9.17 4.92 -2.02
CA ASP A 151 10.03 4.81 -0.82
C ASP A 151 9.92 6.01 0.15
N ASN A 152 9.49 7.17 -0.35
CA ASN A 152 9.22 8.35 0.48
C ASN A 152 7.76 8.34 0.97
N LEU A 153 6.80 8.08 0.08
CA LEU A 153 5.37 7.95 0.44
C LEU A 153 5.14 6.90 1.56
N GLU A 154 5.87 5.78 1.51
CA GLU A 154 5.81 4.69 2.49
C GLU A 154 6.14 5.15 3.92
N LEU A 155 6.95 6.21 4.09
CA LEU A 155 7.26 6.77 5.40
C LEU A 155 6.02 7.34 6.11
N HIS A 156 5.03 7.79 5.33
CA HIS A 156 3.91 8.60 5.80
C HIS A 156 2.59 7.83 5.90
N LEU A 157 2.55 6.54 5.54
CA LEU A 157 1.30 5.76 5.50
C LEU A 157 0.56 5.73 6.84
N HIS A 158 1.31 5.78 7.95
CA HIS A 158 0.74 5.80 9.29
C HIS A 158 0.01 7.12 9.64
N ASN A 159 0.16 8.18 8.83
CA ASN A 159 -0.55 9.45 9.01
C ASN A 159 -1.96 9.44 8.40
N VAL A 160 -2.35 8.39 7.65
CA VAL A 160 -3.73 8.25 7.18
C VAL A 160 -4.67 8.21 8.38
N LYS A 161 -5.58 9.19 8.46
CA LYS A 161 -6.37 9.49 9.66
C LYS A 161 -7.26 8.32 10.08
N ASN A 162 -8.05 7.79 9.16
CA ASN A 162 -9.04 6.74 9.44
C ASN A 162 -8.50 5.32 9.27
N LEU A 163 -7.21 5.17 8.92
CA LEU A 163 -6.54 3.87 8.81
C LEU A 163 -6.42 3.22 10.20
N GLY A 164 -6.87 1.98 10.31
CA GLY A 164 -6.74 1.17 11.52
C GLY A 164 -5.29 0.84 11.88
N GLU A 165 -5.08 0.36 13.10
CA GLU A 165 -3.73 0.03 13.60
C GLU A 165 -3.02 -0.99 12.72
N CYS A 166 -3.75 -2.03 12.27
CA CYS A 166 -3.20 -3.10 11.44
C CYS A 166 -3.78 -3.01 10.04
N PHE A 167 -2.90 -2.99 9.05
CA PHE A 167 -3.30 -2.89 7.65
C PHE A 167 -2.32 -3.64 6.75
N VAL A 168 -2.82 -4.01 5.58
CA VAL A 168 -2.03 -4.61 4.51
C VAL A 168 -1.74 -3.53 3.48
N TYR A 169 -0.46 -3.24 3.29
CA TYR A 169 0.01 -2.41 2.19
C TYR A 169 0.14 -3.26 0.92
N PHE A 170 -0.42 -2.76 -0.18
CA PHE A 170 -0.33 -3.32 -1.51
C PHE A 170 0.25 -2.27 -2.46
N ASN A 171 1.15 -2.69 -3.35
CA ASN A 171 1.34 -1.95 -4.60
C ASN A 171 0.10 -2.14 -5.49
N ASP A 172 -0.14 -1.22 -6.41
CA ASP A 172 -1.28 -1.21 -7.33
C ASP A 172 -1.26 -2.35 -8.36
N ASP A 173 -0.11 -3.00 -8.54
CA ASP A 173 0.12 -4.15 -9.42
C ASP A 173 0.13 -5.51 -8.70
N VAL A 174 -0.16 -5.56 -7.39
CA VAL A 174 -0.25 -6.82 -6.64
C VAL A 174 -1.66 -7.39 -6.73
N LEU A 175 -1.78 -8.65 -7.17
CA LEU A 175 -3.06 -9.37 -7.24
C LEU A 175 -3.02 -10.64 -6.40
N LEU A 176 -4.02 -10.80 -5.53
CA LEU A 176 -4.27 -12.07 -4.87
C LEU A 176 -4.86 -13.05 -5.89
N THR A 177 -4.32 -14.27 -5.94
CA THR A 177 -4.78 -15.31 -6.88
C THR A 177 -5.43 -16.50 -6.16
N ARG A 178 -5.35 -16.52 -4.82
CA ARG A 178 -5.87 -17.56 -3.95
C ARG A 178 -6.37 -16.93 -2.65
N PRO A 179 -7.34 -17.57 -1.96
CA PRO A 179 -7.78 -17.12 -0.64
C PRO A 179 -6.60 -16.94 0.32
N ILE A 180 -6.57 -15.80 1.02
CA ILE A 180 -5.59 -15.45 2.04
C ILE A 180 -6.29 -15.59 3.39
N PRO A 181 -6.18 -16.74 4.08
CA PRO A 181 -6.72 -16.88 5.43
C PRO A 181 -5.97 -15.96 6.38
N LEU A 182 -6.57 -15.60 7.51
CA LEU A 182 -5.93 -14.67 8.43
C LEU A 182 -4.61 -15.22 9.00
N ASN A 183 -4.51 -16.54 9.17
CA ASN A 183 -3.28 -17.21 9.60
C ASN A 183 -2.11 -17.13 8.61
N TYR A 184 -2.36 -16.71 7.37
CA TYR A 184 -1.33 -16.33 6.40
C TYR A 184 -0.66 -15.02 6.80
N LEU A 185 -1.42 -14.06 7.34
CA LEU A 185 -0.96 -12.74 7.73
C LEU A 185 -0.45 -12.73 9.18
N TYR A 186 -1.18 -13.39 10.09
CA TYR A 186 -0.91 -13.43 11.53
C TYR A 186 -1.01 -14.84 12.10
N HIS A 187 0.03 -15.30 12.78
CA HIS A 187 0.00 -16.55 13.52
C HIS A 187 0.41 -16.30 14.97
N ASN A 188 -0.44 -16.70 15.93
CA ASN A 188 -0.21 -16.50 17.37
C ASN A 188 0.17 -15.06 17.72
N LYS A 189 -0.61 -14.07 17.24
CA LYS A 189 -0.38 -12.62 17.45
C LYS A 189 0.94 -12.09 16.87
N LYS A 190 1.65 -12.87 16.04
CA LYS A 190 2.86 -12.45 15.33
C LYS A 190 2.58 -12.33 13.85
N VAL A 191 3.19 -11.34 13.21
CA VAL A 191 3.12 -11.15 11.76
C VAL A 191 3.96 -12.23 11.08
N ASN A 192 3.42 -12.83 10.02
CA ASN A 192 4.21 -13.66 9.12
C ASN A 192 4.92 -12.76 8.10
N ILE A 193 6.23 -12.93 7.97
CA ILE A 193 7.05 -12.18 7.02
C ILE A 193 7.59 -13.16 5.97
N TYR A 194 7.34 -12.86 4.71
CA TYR A 194 7.86 -13.63 3.57
C TYR A 194 9.17 -13.02 3.09
N ILE A 195 10.20 -13.84 2.92
CA ILE A 195 11.56 -13.40 2.62
C ILE A 195 12.02 -13.93 1.26
N THR A 196 12.72 -13.10 0.47
CA THR A 196 13.29 -13.51 -0.83
C THR A 196 14.81 -13.67 -0.77
N GLY A 197 15.50 -13.01 0.15
CA GLY A 197 16.94 -13.11 0.26
C GLY A 197 17.54 -12.25 1.36
N ASN A 198 18.88 -12.18 1.37
CA ASN A 198 19.66 -11.40 2.33
C ASN A 198 19.93 -9.99 1.81
N THR A 199 19.90 -9.01 2.71
CA THR A 199 20.37 -7.66 2.45
C THR A 199 21.90 -7.60 2.40
N GLY A 200 22.44 -6.46 1.94
CA GLY A 200 23.80 -6.07 2.34
C GLY A 200 24.93 -6.37 1.34
N ASN A 201 24.70 -6.25 0.03
CA ASN A 201 25.81 -6.21 -0.92
C ASN A 201 26.37 -4.78 -1.06
N ALA A 202 27.42 -4.46 -0.29
CA ALA A 202 28.04 -3.13 -0.27
C ALA A 202 28.55 -2.65 -1.64
N GLN A 203 28.98 -3.57 -2.51
CA GLN A 203 29.51 -3.21 -3.82
C GLN A 203 28.38 -2.84 -4.79
N LEU A 204 27.30 -3.61 -4.81
CA LEU A 204 26.11 -3.29 -5.61
C LEU A 204 25.41 -2.03 -5.09
N ALA A 205 25.41 -1.80 -3.78
CA ALA A 205 24.83 -0.61 -3.16
C ALA A 205 25.41 0.73 -3.64
N LYS A 206 26.62 0.74 -4.22
CA LYS A 206 27.23 1.93 -4.81
C LYS A 206 26.61 2.34 -6.15
N THR A 207 25.98 1.40 -6.86
CA THR A 207 25.55 1.58 -8.25
C THR A 207 24.06 1.30 -8.48
N ARG A 208 23.43 0.50 -7.63
CA ARG A 208 22.03 0.06 -7.78
C ARG A 208 21.18 0.60 -6.64
N ILE A 209 20.12 1.32 -6.98
CA ILE A 209 19.23 1.99 -6.00
C ILE A 209 18.60 1.01 -5.02
N TRP A 210 18.17 -0.16 -5.51
CA TRP A 210 17.55 -1.17 -4.67
C TRP A 210 18.55 -1.78 -3.68
N ASP A 211 19.75 -2.13 -4.13
CA ASP A 211 20.83 -2.62 -3.26
C ASP A 211 21.30 -1.56 -2.26
N ASN A 212 21.29 -0.28 -2.66
CA ASN A 212 21.59 0.85 -1.79
C ASN A 212 20.56 0.95 -0.65
N ALA A 213 19.27 0.89 -0.97
CA ALA A 213 18.20 0.93 0.02
C ALA A 213 18.32 -0.24 1.01
N THR A 214 18.43 -1.47 0.52
CA THR A 214 18.53 -2.66 1.38
C THR A 214 19.79 -2.70 2.24
N PHE A 215 20.94 -2.27 1.71
CA PHE A 215 22.19 -2.15 2.47
C PHE A 215 22.09 -1.11 3.59
N ASN A 216 21.52 0.06 3.30
CA ASN A 216 21.34 1.12 4.29
C ASN A 216 20.37 0.69 5.40
N THR A 217 19.22 0.10 5.04
CA THR A 217 18.27 -0.46 6.02
C THR A 217 18.93 -1.49 6.94
N ASN A 218 19.74 -2.41 6.37
CA ASN A 218 20.48 -3.38 7.18
C ASN A 218 21.44 -2.72 8.17
N THR A 219 22.12 -1.65 7.73
CA THR A 219 23.06 -0.89 8.55
C THR A 219 22.36 -0.18 9.70
N PHE A 220 21.21 0.44 9.45
CA PHE A 220 20.41 1.11 10.49
C PHE A 220 19.88 0.13 11.54
N ILE A 221 19.39 -1.05 11.11
CA ILE A 221 18.92 -2.10 12.02
C ILE A 221 20.09 -2.62 12.87
N ASN A 222 21.25 -2.91 12.27
CA ASN A 222 22.42 -3.36 13.03
C ASN A 222 22.86 -2.35 14.07
N ARG A 223 22.91 -1.05 13.70
CA ARG A 223 23.23 0.04 14.61
C ARG A 223 22.24 0.11 15.77
N ARG A 224 20.93 0.07 15.49
CA ARG A 224 19.89 0.27 16.51
C ARG A 224 19.77 -0.88 17.51
N PHE A 225 19.91 -2.11 17.04
CA PHE A 225 19.77 -3.32 17.86
C PHE A 225 21.11 -3.90 18.33
N MET A 226 22.20 -3.15 18.15
CA MET A 226 23.55 -3.53 18.60
C MET A 226 23.96 -4.92 18.10
N PHE A 227 23.51 -5.29 16.90
CA PHE A 227 24.05 -6.47 16.23
C PHE A 227 25.47 -6.16 15.76
N ASN A 228 26.32 -7.17 15.65
CA ASN A 228 27.62 -7.00 14.99
C ASN A 228 27.38 -6.41 13.59
N LYS A 229 28.19 -5.44 13.16
CA LYS A 229 28.01 -4.66 11.92
C LYS A 229 27.84 -5.56 10.68
N GLU A 230 28.31 -6.79 10.75
CA GLU A 230 28.31 -7.79 9.67
C GLU A 230 27.03 -8.65 9.58
N LYS A 231 26.09 -8.55 10.53
CA LYS A 231 24.87 -9.36 10.46
C LYS A 231 24.03 -8.95 9.25
N LYS A 232 23.82 -9.88 8.31
CA LYS A 232 22.89 -9.70 7.20
C LYS A 232 21.50 -10.12 7.65
N HIS A 233 20.55 -9.20 7.54
CA HIS A 233 19.13 -9.48 7.76
C HIS A 233 18.46 -9.88 6.44
N TYR A 234 17.29 -10.48 6.55
CA TYR A 234 16.46 -10.78 5.39
C TYR A 234 15.71 -9.53 4.94
N PHE A 235 15.51 -9.38 3.63
CA PHE A 235 14.52 -8.42 3.13
C PHE A 235 13.24 -9.15 2.73
N GLN A 236 12.13 -8.44 2.88
CA GLN A 236 10.81 -8.95 2.60
C GLN A 236 10.60 -9.11 1.09
N THR A 237 9.94 -10.18 0.70
CA THR A 237 9.48 -10.42 -0.68
C THR A 237 8.57 -9.28 -1.12
N HIS A 238 8.64 -8.92 -2.40
CA HIS A 238 7.74 -7.93 -3.00
C HIS A 238 6.32 -8.52 -3.18
N VAL A 239 5.60 -8.61 -2.07
CA VAL A 239 4.22 -9.09 -1.94
C VAL A 239 3.43 -8.10 -1.09
N GLU A 240 2.18 -8.43 -0.76
CA GLU A 240 1.42 -7.73 0.27
C GLU A 240 2.18 -7.67 1.61
N ILE A 241 2.25 -6.48 2.20
CA ILE A 241 3.04 -6.22 3.40
C ILE A 241 2.10 -5.88 4.55
N ILE A 242 2.10 -6.71 5.60
CA ILE A 242 1.42 -6.37 6.84
C ILE A 242 2.21 -5.29 7.58
N MET A 243 1.53 -4.21 7.93
CA MET A 243 2.09 -3.08 8.66
C MET A 243 1.26 -2.75 9.89
N ARG A 244 1.90 -2.12 10.87
CA ARG A 244 1.28 -1.57 12.07
C ARG A 244 1.58 -0.09 12.19
N LYS A 245 0.57 0.75 12.41
CA LYS A 245 0.76 2.21 12.57
C LYS A 245 1.70 2.52 13.74
N SER A 246 1.55 1.83 14.87
CA SER A 246 2.46 1.97 16.01
C SER A 246 3.92 1.63 15.69
N VAL A 247 4.17 0.61 14.86
CA VAL A 247 5.52 0.23 14.43
C VAL A 247 6.11 1.25 13.47
N LEU A 248 5.33 1.74 12.52
CA LEU A 248 5.79 2.79 11.60
C LEU A 248 6.12 4.09 12.34
N LYS A 249 5.32 4.47 13.34
CA LYS A 249 5.58 5.62 14.21
C LYS A 249 6.81 5.44 15.08
N LEU A 250 7.04 4.23 15.59
CA LEU A 250 8.27 3.87 16.29
C LEU A 250 9.48 4.00 15.36
N MET A 251 9.39 3.50 14.13
CA MET A 251 10.47 3.64 13.14
C MET A 251 10.78 5.10 12.82
N GLU A 252 9.77 5.95 12.63
CA GLU A 252 9.96 7.40 12.41
C GLU A 252 10.66 8.08 13.61
N THR A 253 10.33 7.67 14.82
CA THR A 253 10.92 8.22 16.05
C THR A 253 12.38 7.76 16.21
N GLU A 254 12.65 6.48 15.99
CA GLU A 254 13.96 5.85 16.20
C GLU A 254 14.97 6.20 15.11
N PHE A 255 14.52 6.40 13.87
CA PHE A 255 15.35 6.72 12.71
C PHE A 255 15.07 8.14 12.20
N ASN A 256 14.83 9.08 13.12
CA ASN A 256 14.34 10.41 12.76
C ASN A 256 15.27 11.14 11.77
N GLU A 257 16.58 11.10 11.99
CA GLU A 257 17.56 11.73 11.09
C GLU A 257 17.48 11.15 9.67
N GLU A 258 17.38 9.83 9.56
CA GLU A 258 17.25 9.12 8.29
C GLU A 258 15.91 9.41 7.59
N TYR A 259 14.81 9.49 8.36
CA TYR A 259 13.49 9.91 7.87
C TYR A 259 13.54 11.34 7.31
N ARG A 260 14.07 12.31 8.07
CA ARG A 260 14.22 13.71 7.61
C ARG A 260 15.04 13.83 6.32
N LYS A 261 16.13 13.08 6.22
CA LYS A 261 16.95 13.03 4.98
C LYS A 261 16.17 12.44 3.81
N ARG A 262 15.26 11.50 4.05
CA ARG A 262 14.44 10.86 3.01
C ARG A 262 13.27 11.73 2.57
N GLU A 263 12.58 12.41 3.49
CA GLU A 263 11.43 13.28 3.21
C GLU A 263 11.73 14.35 2.15
N ILE A 264 12.95 14.91 2.17
CA ILE A 264 13.42 15.92 1.21
C ILE A 264 13.53 15.36 -0.22
N ASN A 265 13.64 14.04 -0.38
CA ASN A 265 13.84 13.39 -1.67
C ASN A 265 12.52 13.14 -2.37
N ARG A 266 12.11 14.09 -3.21
CA ARG A 266 10.86 14.05 -3.97
C ARG A 266 10.82 12.97 -5.05
N VAL A 267 11.97 12.58 -5.58
CA VAL A 267 12.12 11.54 -6.63
C VAL A 267 13.11 10.47 -6.17
N ARG A 268 12.94 9.24 -6.69
CA ARG A 268 13.83 8.11 -6.34
C ARG A 268 15.25 8.38 -6.85
N LYS A 269 16.22 8.39 -5.94
CA LYS A 269 17.65 8.57 -6.23
C LYS A 269 18.53 7.72 -5.31
N LEU A 270 19.76 7.44 -5.73
CA LEU A 270 20.77 6.83 -4.86
C LEU A 270 20.98 7.70 -3.63
N THR A 271 21.00 7.07 -2.46
CA THR A 271 21.36 7.76 -1.21
C THR A 271 22.87 7.61 -1.07
N ARG A 272 23.58 8.75 -1.14
CA ARG A 272 25.02 8.81 -0.90
C ARG A 272 25.29 8.98 0.57
#